data_AF-Q5GT71-F1
#
_entry.id   AF-Q5GT71-F1
#
_cell.length_a   1.000
_cell.length_b   1.000
_cell.length_c   1.000
_cell.angle_alpha   90.00
_cell.angle_beta   90.00
_cell.angle_gamma   90.00
#
_symmetry.space_group_name_H-M   'P 1'
#
loop_
_entity.id
_entity.type
_entity.pdbx_description
1 polymer ?
#
loop_
_entity_poly.entity_id
_entity_poly.type
_entity_poly.pdbx_seq_one_letter_code
_entity_poly.pdbx_strand_id
1 'polypeptide(L)' 'MDFNQHVEANALKVLDTTVNISKLVSFLQSNKHIVKLSLKYVRIDDEDAKELAKLTHLAALDLSMNRIGYKRNRGFS' A
#
# COMPACT_ATOMS: atom_id res chain seq x y z
N MET A 1 0.10 9.41 9.89
CA MET A 1 1.36 8.76 10.31
C MET A 1 2.52 9.44 9.62
N ASP A 2 3.70 9.42 10.23
CA ASP A 2 4.96 9.78 9.56
C ASP A 2 5.52 8.52 8.90
N PHE A 3 5.67 8.55 7.57
CA PHE A 3 6.13 7.39 6.81
C PHE A 3 7.63 7.11 7.00
N ASN A 4 8.43 8.11 7.37
CA ASN A 4 9.88 7.94 7.52
C ASN A 4 10.24 6.96 8.64
N GLN A 5 9.42 6.87 9.69
CA GLN A 5 9.60 5.93 10.79
C GLN A 5 9.46 4.46 10.37
N HIS A 6 8.91 4.22 9.17
CA HIS A 6 8.66 2.90 8.60
C HIS A 6 9.59 2.57 7.42
N VAL A 7 10.55 3.45 7.13
CA VAL A 7 11.55 3.26 6.08
C VAL A 7 12.79 2.61 6.68
N GLU A 8 13.21 1.50 6.09
CA GLU A 8 14.45 0.81 6.42
C GLU A 8 15.21 0.53 5.11
N ALA A 9 16.40 1.11 4.97
CA ALA A 9 17.17 1.11 3.72
C ALA A 9 16.35 1.64 2.53
N ASN A 10 15.99 0.76 1.58
CA ASN A 10 15.19 1.09 0.40
C ASN A 10 13.77 0.51 0.43
N ALA A 11 13.29 0.15 1.63
CA ALA A 11 11.99 -0.47 1.83
C ALA A 11 11.13 0.33 2.81
N LEU A 12 9.85 0.53 2.46
CA LEU A 12 8.83 1.02 3.38
C LEU A 12 7.92 -0.15 3.80
N LYS A 13 7.79 -0.37 5.12
CA LYS A 13 7.00 -1.47 5.69
C LYS A 13 5.99 -0.95 6.69
N VAL A 14 4.70 -1.14 6.39
CA VAL A 14 3.61 -0.77 7.29
C VAL A 14 2.73 -1.99 7.54
N LEU A 15 2.37 -2.20 8.81
CA LEU A 15 1.61 -3.35 9.29
C LEU A 15 0.55 -2.86 10.28
N ASP A 16 -0.65 -3.44 10.18
CA ASP A 16 -1.73 -3.34 11.18
C ASP A 16 -2.06 -1.90 11.63
N THR A 17 -2.24 -1.01 10.65
CA THR A 17 -2.64 0.37 10.90
C THR A 17 -3.41 0.94 9.71
N THR A 18 -4.03 2.10 9.92
CA THR A 18 -4.74 2.82 8.85
C THR A 18 -3.76 3.66 8.04
N VAL A 19 -3.74 3.46 6.73
CA VAL A 19 -2.89 4.20 5.79
C VAL A 19 -3.76 5.10 4.92
N ASN A 20 -3.36 6.35 4.75
CA ASN A 20 -3.96 7.23 3.74
C ASN A 20 -3.18 7.04 2.43
N ILE A 21 -3.80 6.41 1.45
CA ILE A 21 -3.15 5.99 0.21
C ILE A 21 -2.72 7.16 -0.66
N SER A 22 -3.51 8.23 -0.75
CA SER A 22 -3.10 9.41 -1.53
C SER A 22 -1.86 10.06 -0.94
N LYS A 23 -1.77 10.17 0.40
CA LYS A 23 -0.56 10.67 1.07
C LYS A 23 0.64 9.73 0.89
N LEU A 24 0.43 8.41 0.95
CA LEU A 24 1.49 7.44 0.72
C LEU A 24 2.03 7.51 -0.70
N VAL A 25 1.16 7.62 -1.71
CA VAL A 25 1.53 7.77 -3.12
C VAL A 25 2.38 9.03 -3.31
N SER A 26 1.95 10.18 -2.77
CA SER A 26 2.74 11.42 -2.85
C SER A 26 4.10 11.27 -2.17
N PHE A 27 4.15 10.61 -1.00
CA PHE A 27 5.41 10.34 -0.31
C PHE A 27 6.37 9.49 -1.16
N LEU A 28 5.89 8.39 -1.74
CA LEU A 28 6.70 7.51 -2.58
C LEU A 28 7.09 8.16 -3.92
N GLN A 29 6.28 9.07 -4.45
CA GLN A 29 6.66 9.87 -5.62
C GLN A 29 7.84 10.80 -5.33
N SER A 30 7.90 11.39 -4.13
CA SER A 30 9.03 12.23 -3.71
C SER A 30 10.25 11.45 -3.24
N ASN A 31 10.10 10.16 -2.91
CA ASN A 31 11.16 9.33 -2.31
C ASN A 31 11.52 8.12 -3.19
N LYS A 32 11.97 8.38 -4.42
CA LYS A 32 12.28 7.36 -5.43
C LYS A 32 13.39 6.37 -5.07
N HIS A 33 14.14 6.64 -4.00
CA HIS A 33 15.11 5.69 -3.44
C HIS A 33 14.44 4.48 -2.77
N ILE A 34 13.17 4.61 -2.38
CA ILE A 34 12.35 3.51 -1.88
C ILE A 34 11.86 2.71 -3.08
N VAL A 35 12.31 1.47 -3.17
CA VAL A 35 11.98 0.57 -4.29
C VAL A 35 11.19 -0.65 -3.82
N LYS A 36 10.95 -0.81 -2.51
CA LYS A 36 10.16 -1.92 -1.96
C LYS A 36 9.06 -1.36 -1.07
N LEU A 37 7.82 -1.77 -1.32
CA LEU A 37 6.65 -1.42 -0.52
C LEU A 37 5.99 -2.68 0.03
N SER A 38 5.80 -2.73 1.36
CA SER A 38 5.02 -3.77 2.04
C SER A 38 3.92 -3.12 2.87
N LEU A 39 2.67 -3.39 2.52
CA LEU A 39 1.47 -2.93 3.23
C LEU A 39 0.64 -4.15 3.62
N LYS A 40 0.69 -4.57 4.89
CA LYS A 40 -0.01 -5.78 5.37
C LYS A 40 -1.06 -5.43 6.41
N TYR A 41 -2.24 -6.03 6.32
CA TYR A 41 -3.35 -5.76 7.24
C TYR A 41 -3.75 -4.28 7.33
N VAL A 42 -3.57 -3.49 6.26
CA VAL A 42 -3.92 -2.05 6.25
C VAL A 42 -5.21 -1.75 5.51
N ARG A 43 -5.98 -2.79 5.16
CA ARG A 43 -7.30 -2.72 4.51
C ARG A 43 -7.29 -2.13 3.10
N ILE A 44 -6.20 -2.30 2.34
CA ILE A 44 -6.15 -1.97 0.91
C ILE A 44 -7.27 -2.69 0.15
N ASP A 45 -8.00 -1.97 -0.68
CA ASP A 45 -8.99 -2.52 -1.61
C ASP A 45 -8.51 -2.47 -3.07
N ASP A 46 -9.40 -2.77 -4.01
CA ASP A 46 -9.07 -2.83 -5.45
C ASP A 46 -8.70 -1.45 -6.02
N GLU A 47 -9.33 -0.37 -5.54
CA GLU A 47 -9.06 1.00 -5.94
C GLU A 47 -7.70 1.47 -5.44
N ASP A 48 -7.42 1.27 -4.15
CA ASP A 48 -6.14 1.58 -3.54
C ASP A 48 -4.99 0.83 -4.21
N ALA A 49 -5.18 -0.46 -4.51
CA ALA A 49 -4.18 -1.28 -5.21
C ALA A 49 -3.88 -0.74 -6.62
N LYS A 50 -4.88 -0.25 -7.35
CA LYS A 50 -4.69 0.38 -8.68
C LYS A 50 -3.89 1.68 -8.59
N GLU A 51 -4.12 2.50 -7.56
CA GLU A 51 -3.34 3.71 -7.34
C GLU A 51 -1.87 3.37 -7.01
N LEU A 52 -1.63 2.39 -6.15
CA LEU A 52 -0.29 1.92 -5.82
C LEU A 52 0.44 1.31 -7.02
N ALA A 53 -0.28 0.65 -7.93
CA ALA A 53 0.29 0.09 -9.16
C ALA A 53 0.85 1.15 -10.13
N LYS A 54 0.46 2.42 -10.00
CA LYS A 54 1.03 3.53 -10.80
C LYS A 54 2.45 3.90 -10.37
N LEU A 55 2.93 3.41 -9.22
CA LEU A 55 4.29 3.66 -8.72
C LEU A 55 5.32 2.77 -9.43
N THR A 56 5.53 2.99 -10.72
CA THR A 56 6.37 2.16 -11.62
C THR A 56 7.86 2.06 -11.26
N HIS A 57 8.33 2.84 -10.29
CA HIS A 57 9.71 2.79 -9.77
C HIS A 57 9.89 1.73 -8.68
N LEU A 58 8.81 1.17 -8.14
CA LEU A 58 8.89 0.08 -7.17
C LEU A 58 9.34 -1.20 -7.86
N ALA A 59 10.38 -1.83 -7.31
CA ALA A 59 10.85 -3.15 -7.70
C ALA A 59 10.11 -4.29 -6.99
N ALA A 60 9.47 -4.00 -5.85
CA ALA A 60 8.63 -4.97 -5.13
C ALA A 60 7.42 -4.30 -4.48
N LEU A 61 6.26 -4.94 -4.60
CA LEU A 61 4.99 -4.52 -4.01
C LEU A 61 4.32 -5.73 -3.34
N ASP A 62 4.24 -5.70 -2.01
CA ASP A 62 3.56 -6.71 -1.20
C ASP A 62 2.31 -6.10 -0.55
N LEU A 63 1.14 -6.53 -1.04
CA LEU A 63 -0.18 -6.14 -0.55
C LEU A 63 -0.92 -7.32 0.10
N SER A 64 -0.19 -8.33 0.58
CA SER A 64 -0.79 -9.49 1.24
C SER A 64 -1.62 -9.12 2.48
N MET A 65 -2.60 -9.95 2.81
CA MET A 65 -3.49 -9.76 3.97
C MET A 65 -4.29 -8.43 3.91
N ASN A 66 -4.75 -8.06 2.72
CA ASN A 66 -5.66 -6.94 2.51
C ASN A 66 -7.01 -7.41 1.93
N ARG A 67 -7.85 -6.47 1.47
CA ARG A 67 -9.21 -6.71 0.98
C ARG A 67 -9.31 -6.64 -0.54
N ILE A 68 -8.19 -6.80 -1.24
CA ILE A 68 -8.13 -6.86 -2.71
C ILE A 68 -8.94 -8.07 -3.18
N GLY A 69 -9.80 -7.85 -4.17
CA GLY A 69 -10.72 -8.85 -4.70
C GLY A 69 -11.90 -9.18 -3.78
N TYR A 70 -12.02 -8.55 -2.60
CA TYR A 70 -13.17 -8.74 -1.71
C TYR A 70 -14.41 -8.07 -2.29
N LYS A 71 -15.19 -8.81 -3.06
CA LYS A 71 -16.54 -8.41 -3.44
C LYS A 71 -17.49 -8.80 -2.31
N ARG A 72 -18.13 -7.82 -1.69
CA ARG A 72 -19.23 -8.07 -0.75
C ARG A 72 -20.34 -8.79 -1.51
N ASN A 73 -20.41 -10.11 -1.38
CA ASN A 73 -21.49 -10.90 -1.96
C ASN A 73 -22.78 -10.54 -1.20
N ARG A 74 -23.65 -9.72 -1.79
CA ARG A 74 -25.00 -9.42 -1.26
C ARG A 74 -26.02 -10.46 -1.74
N GLY A 75 -25.61 -11.73 -1.80
CA GLY A 75 -26.44 -12.84 -2.24
C GLY A 75 -26.90 -13.71 -1.06
N PHE A 76 -27.80 -13.18 -0.24
CA PHE A 76 -28.78 -14.00 0.47
C PHE A 76 -30.15 -13.39 0.15
N SER A 77 -30.78 -13.90 -0.91
CA SER A 77 -32.21 -13.79 -1.17
C SER A 77 -32.89 -15.04 -0.64
#